data_AF-A0A1F9BE32-F1
#
_entry.id   AF-A0A1F9BE32-F1
#
_cell.length_a   1.000
_cell.length_b   1.000
_cell.length_c   1.000
_cell.angle_alpha   90.00
_cell.angle_beta   90.00
_cell.angle_gamma   90.00
#
_symmetry.space_group_name_H-M   'P 1'
#
loop_
_entity.id
_entity.type
_entity.pdbx_description
1 polymer ?
#
loop_
_entity_poly.entity_id
_entity_poly.type
_entity_poly.pdbx_seq_one_letter_code
_entity_poly.pdbx_strand_id
1 'polypeptide(L)'
;MGKKMVAKIDFNEEIKKLPFCKMAGKGLDRRRYFWCTEPTGDYERDCQTGKRYAELALSCMKLPDAPAHSFLGWCVEDMVQEKDNGNDGIKVGFLNAIGTAAAASNLNLVEYHGQRKMRTEKGLRLWAAAAASNLDLIEYYKQHKIRIEKGLHLLAQSKKQQKKAA
;
A
#
# COMPACT_ATOMS: atom_id res chain seq x y z
N MET A 1 25.22 22.10 24.99
CA MET A 1 24.59 21.48 23.80
C MET A 1 23.12 21.20 24.10
N GLY A 2 22.21 22.01 23.59
CA GLY A 2 20.77 21.77 23.76
C GLY A 2 20.32 20.63 22.87
N LYS A 3 19.75 19.57 23.46
CA LYS A 3 19.06 18.52 22.70
C LYS A 3 17.95 19.19 21.88
N LYS A 4 18.06 19.19 20.55
CA LYS A 4 16.92 19.50 19.67
C LYS A 4 15.84 18.47 19.99
N MET A 5 14.78 18.90 20.69
CA MET A 5 13.58 18.08 20.83
C MET A 5 12.99 17.94 19.42
N VAL A 6 13.05 16.73 18.87
CA VAL A 6 12.28 16.40 17.68
C VAL A 6 10.82 16.44 18.11
N ALA A 7 10.02 17.29 17.47
CA ALA A 7 8.60 17.41 17.77
C ALA A 7 7.94 16.03 17.59
N LYS A 8 7.22 15.56 18.61
CA LYS A 8 6.48 14.31 18.55
C LYS A 8 5.35 14.47 17.52
N ILE A 9 5.36 13.63 16.49
CA ILE A 9 4.32 13.64 15.46
C ILE A 9 3.07 12.98 16.05
N ASP A 10 1.94 13.70 16.02
CA ASP A 10 0.65 13.12 16.36
C ASP A 10 0.08 12.39 15.13
N PHE A 11 0.14 11.06 15.17
CA PHE A 11 -0.34 10.22 14.08
C PHE A 11 -1.82 10.46 13.74
N ASN A 12 -2.67 10.79 14.70
CA ASN A 12 -4.08 11.07 14.41
C ASN A 12 -4.25 12.39 13.66
N GLU A 13 -3.40 13.40 13.92
CA GLU A 13 -3.42 14.65 13.17
C GLU A 13 -2.91 14.46 11.74
N GLU A 14 -2.00 13.51 11.50
CA GLU A 14 -1.58 13.16 10.15
C GLU A 14 -2.66 12.36 9.39
N ILE A 15 -3.33 11.41 10.04
CA ILE A 15 -4.45 10.67 9.43
C ILE A 15 -5.59 11.61 9.00
N LYS A 16 -5.89 12.64 9.79
CA LYS A 16 -6.93 13.64 9.46
C LYS A 16 -6.69 14.36 8.14
N LYS A 17 -5.44 14.44 7.69
CA LYS A 17 -5.09 15.10 6.42
C LYS A 17 -5.35 14.20 5.21
N LEU A 18 -5.64 12.91 5.43
CA LEU A 18 -5.92 11.98 4.35
C LEU A 18 -7.29 12.30 3.72
N PRO A 19 -7.37 12.49 2.40
CA PRO A 19 -8.60 12.90 1.72
C PRO A 19 -9.72 11.84 1.77
N PHE A 20 -9.37 10.60 2.11
CA PHE A 20 -10.30 9.49 2.25
C PHE A 20 -10.64 9.16 3.71
N CYS A 21 -10.17 9.94 4.68
CA CYS A 21 -10.46 9.73 6.08
C CYS A 21 -11.21 10.93 6.67
N LYS A 22 -12.35 10.66 7.31
CA LYS A 22 -13.06 11.62 8.15
C LYS A 22 -13.01 11.15 9.59
N MET A 23 -12.63 12.05 10.49
CA MET A 23 -12.67 11.80 11.93
C MET A 23 -14.00 12.33 12.47
N ALA A 24 -14.74 11.50 13.21
CA ALA A 24 -15.93 11.94 13.93
C ALA A 24 -15.83 11.58 15.43
N GLY A 25 -16.66 12.22 16.25
CA GLY A 25 -16.67 12.04 17.71
C GLY A 25 -15.59 12.83 18.46
N LYS A 26 -15.60 12.73 19.80
CA LYS A 26 -14.67 13.41 20.71
C LYS A 26 -14.17 12.44 21.78
N GLY A 27 -12.96 12.68 22.31
CA GLY A 27 -12.40 11.88 23.41
C GLY A 27 -12.23 10.40 23.03
N LEU A 28 -12.77 9.51 23.85
CA LEU A 28 -12.72 8.05 23.66
C LEU A 28 -13.66 7.55 22.54
N ASP A 29 -14.67 8.34 22.14
CA ASP A 29 -15.63 8.01 21.07
C ASP A 29 -15.13 8.43 19.67
N ARG A 30 -13.86 8.80 19.55
CA ARG A 30 -13.30 9.25 18.27
C ARG A 30 -13.22 8.07 17.29
N ARG A 31 -14.12 8.04 16.31
CA ARG A 31 -14.12 7.07 15.20
C ARG A 31 -13.45 7.65 13.96
N ARG A 32 -12.85 6.74 13.19
CA ARG A 32 -12.27 7.00 11.88
C ARG A 32 -13.19 6.36 10.86
N TYR A 33 -13.68 7.17 9.93
CA TYR A 33 -14.41 6.68 8.78
C TYR A 33 -13.48 6.85 7.58
N PHE A 34 -13.05 5.73 7.04
CA PHE A 34 -12.33 5.69 5.78
C PHE A 34 -13.36 5.68 4.63
N TRP A 35 -12.90 5.79 3.39
CA TRP A 35 -13.75 5.69 2.19
C TRP A 35 -14.90 6.70 2.09
N CYS A 36 -14.83 7.78 2.88
CA CYS A 36 -15.79 8.90 2.86
C CYS A 36 -15.59 9.81 1.62
N THR A 37 -15.50 9.19 0.46
CA THR A 37 -15.21 9.80 -0.84
C THR A 37 -16.31 9.43 -1.82
N GLU A 38 -16.60 10.35 -2.75
CA GLU A 38 -17.54 10.07 -3.83
C GLU A 38 -16.78 9.44 -5.01
N PRO A 39 -17.21 8.27 -5.52
CA PRO A 39 -16.63 7.70 -6.71
C PRO A 39 -16.99 8.55 -7.92
N THR A 40 -16.13 8.55 -8.93
CA THR A 40 -16.39 9.28 -10.17
C THR A 40 -17.38 8.56 -11.08
N GLY A 41 -17.61 7.26 -10.83
CA GLY A 41 -18.38 6.37 -11.69
C GLY A 41 -17.56 5.80 -12.86
N ASP A 42 -16.31 6.23 -13.02
CA ASP A 42 -15.33 5.65 -13.93
C ASP A 42 -14.39 4.74 -13.13
N TYR A 43 -14.58 3.44 -13.29
CA TYR A 43 -13.85 2.42 -12.53
C TYR A 43 -12.32 2.56 -12.64
N GLU A 44 -11.79 2.91 -13.82
CA GLU A 44 -10.34 3.04 -14.01
C GLU A 44 -9.82 4.30 -13.29
N ARG A 45 -10.54 5.42 -13.37
CA ARG A 45 -10.19 6.65 -12.63
C ARG A 45 -10.29 6.44 -11.14
N ASP A 46 -11.30 5.71 -10.68
CA ASP A 46 -11.50 5.39 -9.27
C ASP A 46 -10.37 4.48 -8.77
N CYS A 47 -9.93 3.50 -9.56
CA CYS A 47 -8.72 2.71 -9.26
C CYS A 47 -7.46 3.58 -9.14
N GLN A 48 -7.28 4.56 -10.03
CA GLN A 48 -6.15 5.49 -9.94
C GLN A 48 -6.23 6.37 -8.70
N THR A 49 -7.43 6.80 -8.30
CA THR A 49 -7.67 7.55 -7.06
C THR A 49 -7.32 6.69 -5.84
N GLY A 50 -7.79 5.46 -5.80
CA GLY A 50 -7.44 4.47 -4.76
C GLY A 50 -5.93 4.27 -4.62
N LYS A 51 -5.21 4.17 -5.75
CA LYS A 51 -3.75 4.08 -5.75
C LYS A 51 -3.09 5.31 -5.10
N ARG A 52 -3.55 6.53 -5.40
CA ARG A 52 -3.03 7.76 -4.78
C ARG A 52 -3.29 7.77 -3.28
N TYR A 53 -4.45 7.29 -2.84
CA TYR A 53 -4.75 7.13 -1.42
C TYR A 53 -3.82 6.13 -0.73
N ALA A 54 -3.46 5.03 -1.40
CA ALA A 54 -2.48 4.08 -0.88
C ALA A 54 -1.08 4.71 -0.73
N GLU A 55 -0.65 5.57 -1.64
CA GLU A 55 0.63 6.29 -1.54
C GLU A 55 0.67 7.22 -0.32
N LEU A 56 -0.44 7.92 -0.03
CA LEU A 56 -0.59 8.75 1.17
C LEU A 56 -0.61 7.89 2.44
N ALA A 57 -1.36 6.80 2.43
CA ALA A 57 -1.41 5.82 3.52
C ALA A 57 -0.01 5.26 3.85
N LEU A 58 0.75 4.84 2.83
CA LEU A 58 2.13 4.37 2.98
C LEU A 58 3.05 5.43 3.55
N SER A 59 2.83 6.71 3.23
CA SER A 59 3.59 7.82 3.79
C SER A 59 3.28 8.01 5.27
N CYS A 60 2.01 7.92 5.67
CA CYS A 60 1.61 7.93 7.09
C CYS A 60 2.19 6.73 7.86
N MET A 61 2.17 5.53 7.27
CA MET A 61 2.72 4.32 7.91
C MET A 61 4.24 4.37 8.13
N LYS A 62 4.97 5.27 7.45
CA LYS A 62 6.41 5.50 7.64
C LYS A 62 6.74 6.50 8.74
N LEU A 63 5.74 7.15 9.34
CA LEU A 63 5.97 8.12 10.40
C LEU A 63 6.53 7.43 11.66
N PRO A 64 7.44 8.09 12.40
CA PRO A 64 7.87 7.63 13.72
C PRO A 64 6.68 7.36 14.64
N ASP A 65 6.71 6.26 15.38
CA ASP A 65 5.66 5.82 16.30
C ASP A 65 4.28 5.54 15.65
N ALA A 66 4.21 5.47 14.31
CA ALA A 66 2.98 5.08 13.63
C ALA A 66 2.62 3.62 13.97
N PRO A 67 1.39 3.34 14.44
CA PRO A 67 0.88 1.98 14.56
C PRO A 67 0.50 1.45 13.16
N ALA A 68 1.49 1.28 12.29
CA ALA A 68 1.29 0.96 10.87
C ALA A 68 0.45 -0.31 10.65
N HIS A 69 0.64 -1.34 11.49
CA HIS A 69 -0.14 -2.58 11.46
C HIS A 69 -1.61 -2.34 11.82
N SER A 70 -1.91 -1.46 12.78
CA SER A 70 -3.28 -1.11 13.15
C SER A 70 -3.94 -0.22 12.10
N PHE A 71 -3.18 0.68 11.46
CA PHE A 71 -3.72 1.61 10.46
C PHE A 71 -4.33 0.91 9.26
N LEU A 72 -3.61 -0.03 8.64
CA LEU A 72 -4.16 -0.78 7.50
C LEU A 72 -5.35 -1.64 7.93
N GLY A 73 -5.30 -2.23 9.12
CA GLY A 73 -6.42 -2.96 9.71
C GLY A 73 -7.69 -2.11 9.79
N TRP A 74 -7.58 -0.87 10.30
CA TRP A 74 -8.72 0.05 10.39
C TRP A 74 -9.27 0.43 9.01
N CYS A 75 -8.40 0.66 8.03
CA CYS A 75 -8.84 0.93 6.66
C CYS A 75 -9.67 -0.23 6.09
N VAL A 76 -9.20 -1.46 6.24
CA VAL A 76 -9.88 -2.66 5.71
C VAL A 76 -11.16 -2.97 6.49
N GLU A 77 -11.13 -2.85 7.81
CA GLU A 77 -12.32 -3.04 8.65
C GLU A 77 -13.46 -2.12 8.22
N ASP A 78 -13.14 -0.84 7.95
CA ASP A 78 -14.11 0.13 7.49
C ASP A 78 -14.63 -0.17 6.07
N MET A 79 -13.83 -0.80 5.20
CA MET A 79 -14.33 -1.28 3.90
C MET A 79 -15.45 -2.31 4.04
N VAL A 80 -15.37 -3.16 5.07
CA VAL A 80 -16.35 -4.24 5.34
C VAL A 80 -17.60 -3.69 6.01
N GLN A 81 -17.47 -2.63 6.81
CA GLN A 81 -18.58 -2.02 7.53
C GLN A 81 -19.42 -1.09 6.66
N GLU A 82 -18.82 -0.49 5.62
CA GLU A 82 -19.58 0.30 4.65
C GLU A 82 -20.49 -0.60 3.80
N LYS A 83 -21.77 -0.23 3.73
CA LYS A 83 -22.67 -0.72 2.67
C LYS A 83 -22.12 -0.26 1.32
N ASP A 84 -22.33 -1.05 0.28
CA ASP A 84 -21.94 -0.73 -1.09
C ASP A 84 -22.32 0.73 -1.43
N ASN A 85 -21.29 1.56 -1.60
CA ASN A 85 -21.37 2.99 -1.86
C ASN A 85 -20.75 3.33 -3.23
N GLY A 86 -20.54 2.33 -4.10
CA GLY A 86 -19.93 2.51 -5.40
C GLY A 86 -18.43 2.80 -5.38
N ASN A 87 -17.76 2.74 -4.21
CA ASN A 87 -16.33 2.99 -4.08
C ASN A 87 -15.43 1.78 -4.44
N ASP A 88 -15.97 0.75 -5.10
CA ASP A 88 -15.25 -0.49 -5.39
C ASP A 88 -13.95 -0.24 -6.16
N GLY A 89 -13.97 0.65 -7.17
CA GLY A 89 -12.76 1.02 -7.90
C GLY A 89 -11.69 1.63 -6.98
N ILE A 90 -12.09 2.55 -6.10
CA ILE A 90 -11.18 3.19 -5.13
C ILE A 90 -10.61 2.15 -4.16
N LYS A 91 -11.46 1.29 -3.59
CA LYS A 91 -11.07 0.24 -2.62
C LYS A 91 -10.11 -0.77 -3.27
N VAL A 92 -10.42 -1.24 -4.48
CA VAL A 92 -9.56 -2.15 -5.25
C VAL A 92 -8.22 -1.50 -5.60
N GLY A 93 -8.24 -0.26 -6.12
CA GLY A 93 -7.03 0.48 -6.45
C GLY A 93 -6.10 0.68 -5.24
N PHE A 94 -6.69 0.97 -4.08
CA PHE A 94 -5.99 1.10 -2.81
C PHE A 94 -5.33 -0.21 -2.40
N LEU A 95 -6.10 -1.30 -2.29
CA LEU A 95 -5.59 -2.60 -1.84
C LEU A 95 -4.51 -3.17 -2.77
N ASN A 96 -4.68 -3.03 -4.08
CA ASN A 96 -3.70 -3.49 -5.05
C ASN A 96 -2.36 -2.75 -4.91
N ALA A 97 -2.41 -1.43 -4.70
CA ALA A 97 -1.21 -0.63 -4.48
C ALA A 97 -0.50 -0.98 -3.15
N ILE A 98 -1.26 -1.19 -2.07
CA ILE A 98 -0.70 -1.68 -0.80
C ILE A 98 -0.07 -3.06 -0.95
N GLY A 99 -0.75 -4.00 -1.61
CA GLY A 99 -0.23 -5.35 -1.86
C GLY A 99 1.06 -5.34 -2.69
N THR A 100 1.12 -4.48 -3.72
CA THR A 100 2.33 -4.26 -4.52
C THR A 100 3.49 -3.74 -3.66
N ALA A 101 3.23 -2.76 -2.79
CA ALA A 101 4.25 -2.22 -1.89
C ALA A 101 4.74 -3.25 -0.86
N ALA A 102 3.84 -4.09 -0.34
CA ALA A 102 4.19 -5.19 0.57
C ALA A 102 5.07 -6.23 -0.12
N ALA A 103 4.72 -6.64 -1.34
CA ALA A 103 5.53 -7.56 -2.15
C ALA A 103 6.94 -7.00 -2.43
N ALA A 104 7.03 -5.72 -2.80
CA ALA A 104 8.30 -5.05 -3.05
C ALA A 104 9.16 -4.92 -1.77
N SER A 105 8.55 -4.62 -0.62
CA SER A 105 9.25 -4.55 0.66
C SER A 105 9.80 -5.91 1.10
N ASN A 106 9.09 -6.99 0.79
CA ASN A 106 9.54 -8.35 1.09
C ASN A 106 10.73 -8.77 0.21
N LEU A 107 10.76 -8.38 -1.07
CA LEU A 107 11.92 -8.59 -1.95
C LEU A 107 13.18 -7.90 -1.40
N ASN A 108 13.07 -6.66 -0.92
CA ASN A 108 14.19 -5.94 -0.30
C ASN A 108 14.68 -6.60 1.00
N LEU A 109 13.78 -7.19 1.80
CA LEU A 109 14.15 -7.97 2.98
C LEU A 109 14.86 -9.29 2.61
N VAL A 110 14.45 -9.94 1.51
CA VAL A 110 15.11 -11.14 0.98
C VAL A 110 16.54 -10.82 0.55
N GLU A 111 16.76 -9.71 -0.16
CA GLU A 111 18.10 -9.27 -0.55
C GLU A 111 18.96 -8.88 0.67
N TYR A 112 18.39 -8.13 1.62
CA TYR A 112 19.07 -7.73 2.84
C TYR A 112 19.47 -8.91 3.75
N HIS A 113 18.58 -9.91 3.91
CA HIS A 113 18.89 -11.11 4.68
C HIS A 113 19.78 -12.10 3.94
N GLY A 114 19.70 -12.17 2.61
CA GLY A 114 20.64 -12.91 1.77
C GLY A 114 22.09 -12.42 1.94
N GLN A 115 22.28 -11.11 2.19
CA GLN A 115 23.60 -10.54 2.48
C GLN A 115 24.07 -10.73 3.93
N ARG A 116 23.16 -10.88 4.91
CA ARG A 116 23.50 -10.85 6.35
C ARG A 116 23.42 -12.18 7.10
N LYS A 117 22.71 -13.21 6.62
CA LYS A 117 22.50 -14.48 7.35
C LYS A 117 22.71 -15.73 6.48
N MET A 118 23.94 -15.95 6.02
CA MET A 118 24.44 -17.30 5.70
C MET A 118 25.40 -17.83 6.79
N ARG A 119 24.98 -17.82 8.06
CA ARG A 119 25.82 -18.34 9.16
C ARG A 119 25.14 -19.24 10.19
N THR A 120 23.82 -19.48 10.12
CA THR A 120 23.14 -20.37 11.09
C THR A 120 22.01 -21.19 10.46
N GLU A 121 21.97 -22.49 10.77
CA GLU A 121 21.03 -23.49 10.23
C GLU A 121 19.54 -23.17 10.49
N LYS A 122 19.22 -22.61 11.66
CA LYS A 122 17.85 -22.15 12.00
C LYS A 122 17.40 -20.97 11.14
N GLY A 123 18.34 -20.11 10.74
CA GLY A 123 18.10 -19.02 9.78
C GLY A 123 17.80 -19.56 8.38
N LEU A 124 18.44 -20.66 7.99
CA LEU A 124 18.23 -21.32 6.70
C LEU A 124 16.82 -21.91 6.58
N ARG A 125 16.28 -22.50 7.66
CA ARG A 125 14.93 -23.11 7.65
C ARG A 125 13.80 -22.07 7.59
N LEU A 126 13.92 -20.97 8.35
CA LEU A 126 12.99 -19.84 8.26
C LEU A 126 13.06 -19.14 6.89
N TRP A 127 14.27 -19.05 6.32
CA TRP A 127 14.50 -18.58 4.96
C TRP A 127 13.85 -19.51 3.92
N ALA A 128 14.01 -20.83 4.05
CA ALA A 128 13.42 -21.80 3.13
C ALA A 128 11.88 -21.78 3.17
N ALA A 129 11.27 -21.61 4.35
CA ALA A 129 9.81 -21.48 4.48
C ALA A 129 9.28 -20.16 3.86
N ALA A 130 9.95 -19.03 4.10
CA ALA A 130 9.57 -17.74 3.51
C ALA A 130 9.88 -17.65 2.00
N ALA A 131 10.95 -18.30 1.54
CA ALA A 131 11.32 -18.40 0.13
C ALA A 131 10.41 -19.38 -0.63
N ALA A 132 9.95 -20.48 -0.01
CA ALA A 132 9.01 -21.40 -0.65
C ALA A 132 7.69 -20.73 -1.00
N SER A 133 7.13 -19.87 -0.13
CA SER A 133 5.93 -19.09 -0.43
C SER A 133 6.14 -17.99 -1.51
N ASN A 134 7.39 -17.63 -1.80
CA ASN A 134 7.75 -16.59 -2.77
C ASN A 134 8.36 -17.13 -4.07
N LEU A 135 8.85 -18.38 -4.06
CA LEU A 135 9.38 -19.07 -5.24
C LEU A 135 8.30 -19.17 -6.30
N ASP A 136 7.04 -19.45 -5.93
CA ASP A 136 5.92 -19.47 -6.87
C ASP A 136 5.71 -18.12 -7.57
N LEU A 137 5.86 -17.00 -6.84
CA LEU A 137 5.69 -15.65 -7.40
C LEU A 137 6.87 -15.26 -8.31
N ILE A 138 8.09 -15.64 -7.93
CA ILE A 138 9.31 -15.41 -8.71
C ILE A 138 9.33 -16.31 -9.95
N GLU A 139 8.93 -17.57 -9.83
CA GLU A 139 8.81 -18.54 -10.93
C GLU A 139 7.74 -18.06 -11.91
N TYR A 140 6.58 -17.63 -11.41
CA TYR A 140 5.53 -17.00 -12.21
C TYR A 140 6.04 -15.76 -12.96
N TYR A 141 6.76 -14.86 -12.28
CA TYR A 141 7.30 -13.65 -12.92
C TYR A 141 8.39 -14.00 -13.95
N LYS A 142 9.24 -15.00 -13.69
CA LYS A 142 10.22 -15.49 -14.67
C LYS A 142 9.55 -16.10 -15.89
N GLN A 143 8.53 -16.94 -15.69
CA GLN A 143 7.77 -17.57 -16.77
C GLN A 143 6.99 -16.57 -17.63
N HIS A 144 6.56 -15.44 -17.04
CA HIS A 144 5.71 -14.46 -17.73
C HIS A 144 6.36 -13.10 -17.99
N LYS A 145 7.65 -12.93 -17.68
CA LYS A 145 8.41 -11.67 -17.78
C LYS A 145 8.19 -10.93 -19.10
N ILE A 146 8.35 -11.64 -20.22
CA ILE A 146 8.23 -11.07 -21.57
C ILE A 146 6.81 -10.53 -21.81
N ARG A 147 5.79 -11.21 -21.30
CA ARG A 147 4.37 -10.81 -21.48
C ARG A 147 4.04 -9.58 -20.64
N ILE A 148 4.58 -9.52 -19.42
CA ILE A 148 4.46 -8.39 -18.50
C ILE A 148 5.18 -7.16 -19.07
N GLU A 149 6.42 -7.31 -19.53
CA GLU A 149 7.21 -6.23 -20.14
C GLU A 149 6.56 -5.69 -21.42
N LYS A 150 6.02 -6.57 -22.27
CA LYS A 150 5.23 -6.16 -23.45
C LYS A 150 3.97 -5.39 -23.06
N GLY A 151 3.23 -5.85 -22.05
CA GLY A 151 2.04 -5.15 -21.54
C GLY A 151 2.37 -3.75 -21.01
N LEU A 152 3.44 -3.62 -20.23
CA LEU A 152 3.91 -2.33 -19.72
C LEU A 152 4.37 -1.38 -20.83
N HIS A 153 5.02 -1.90 -21.86
CA HIS A 153 5.44 -1.11 -23.01
C HIS A 153 4.25 -0.58 -23.82
N LEU A 154 3.24 -1.43 -24.07
CA LEU A 154 2.01 -1.05 -24.77
C LEU A 154 1.20 -0.02 -23.98
N LEU A 155 1.11 -0.17 -22.66
CA LEU A 155 0.49 0.82 -21.78
C LEU A 155 1.20 2.18 -21.82
N ALA A 156 2.54 2.17 -21.86
CA ALA A 156 3.33 3.40 -21.97
C ALA A 156 3.16 4.08 -23.34
N GLN A 157 3.01 3.32 -24.42
CA GLN A 157 2.74 3.83 -25.76
C GLN A 157 1.33 4.42 -25.88
N SER A 158 0.32 3.71 -25.36
CA SER A 158 -1.07 4.18 -25.32
C SER A 158 -1.20 5.53 -24.57
N LYS A 159 -0.57 5.65 -23.39
CA LYS A 159 -0.54 6.92 -22.64
C LYS A 159 0.15 8.06 -23.38
N LYS A 160 1.18 7.77 -24.19
CA LYS A 160 1.84 8.78 -25.04
C LYS A 160 0.96 9.23 -26.21
N GLN A 161 0.17 8.33 -26.78
CA GLN A 161 -0.75 8.65 -27.86
C GLN A 161 -1.94 9.48 -27.37
N GLN A 162 -2.52 9.11 -26.21
CA GLN A 162 -3.60 9.87 -25.57
C GLN A 162 -3.18 11.32 -25.23
N LYS A 163 -1.93 11.53 -24.81
CA LYS A 163 -1.38 12.88 -24.55
C LYS A 163 -1.10 13.71 -25.80
N LYS A 164 -1.00 13.10 -26.98
CA LYS A 164 -0.78 13.81 -28.25
C LYS A 164 -2.10 14.15 -28.96
N ALA A 165 -3.19 13.51 -28.58
CA ALA A 165 -4.52 13.70 -29.15
C ALA A 165 -5.41 14.66 -28.32
N ALA A 166 -4.87 15.21 -27.23
CA ALA A 166 -5.48 16.24 -26.39
C ALA A 166 -4.65 17.53 -26.50
#